data_AF-A0AAW9D6Z5-F1
#
_entry.id   AF-A0AAW9D6Z5-F1
#
_cell.length_a   1.000
_cell.length_b   1.000
_cell.length_c   1.000
_cell.angle_alpha   90.00
_cell.angle_beta   90.00
_cell.angle_gamma   90.00
#
_symmetry.space_group_name_H-M   'P 1'
#
loop_
_entity.id
_entity.type
_entity.pdbx_description
1 polymer ?
#
loop_
_entity_poly.entity_id
_entity_poly.type
_entity_poly.pdbx_seq_one_letter_code
_entity_poly.pdbx_strand_id
1 'polypeptide(L)'
;MKNYTNNKIFTFVDLFAGCGGLSEGFLQLDFEGLCHVDIDEKACETLSNRLKYYGEESSQIKKKVLNYDLTNHDNIDKIIELLNGKEVDVLLGGPPCQAFSTVGRAQDPNSMKNDKRNYLYKHYIECLTRIKPKIFIFENVTGLLTSKPNGYRIFPEIIKEFEKNGYDVYNNEKEIVLNSVNYGVPQLRKRVILIGIKKELKIKSKDIYNLIEKTHYGPCEEDTKLLKFVTVEEAISDLPKLFPGEGKEEIPFKSNSNNDYIKIMRKKNIDKLYNHVARKHNEKDRERYKLLSKNNWLLKDLVNFRPDLVNYDPNHFINKYKVQQFDRPSLTIVAHLSKDGNLFIHPDSSQERTFTVREAARIQSFPDDFQFIGARTNQYKQIGNAVPPLMSKAIAKAVKKVLGMINE
;
A
#
# COMPACT_ATOMS: atom_id res chain seq x y z
N MET A 1 -3.07 12.80 34.33
CA MET A 1 -3.50 12.08 33.10
C MET A 1 -5.02 12.14 33.07
N LYS A 2 -5.61 13.00 32.22
CA LYS A 2 -7.07 13.09 32.13
C LYS A 2 -7.59 11.90 31.33
N ASN A 3 -8.55 11.17 31.91
CA ASN A 3 -9.26 10.07 31.26
C ASN A 3 -10.16 10.64 30.16
N TYR A 4 -9.89 10.29 28.90
CA TYR A 4 -10.66 10.72 27.73
C TYR A 4 -11.94 9.88 27.60
N THR A 5 -13.02 10.33 28.22
CA THR A 5 -14.37 9.75 28.09
C THR A 5 -15.24 10.59 27.16
N ASN A 6 -14.86 10.68 25.89
CA ASN A 6 -15.79 11.08 24.84
C ASN A 6 -15.42 10.30 23.56
N ASN A 7 -16.02 9.12 23.36
CA ASN A 7 -15.78 8.27 22.19
C ASN A 7 -16.45 8.87 20.94
N LYS A 8 -15.98 10.05 20.50
CA LYS A 8 -16.37 10.58 19.19
C LYS A 8 -15.78 9.66 18.12
N ILE A 9 -16.66 9.10 17.29
CA ILE A 9 -16.27 8.33 16.10
C ILE A 9 -15.94 9.35 15.01
N PHE A 10 -14.73 9.27 14.47
CA PHE A 10 -14.30 10.13 13.37
C PHE A 10 -14.63 9.48 12.02
N THR A 11 -15.00 10.29 11.04
CA THR A 11 -15.43 9.80 9.73
C THR A 11 -14.35 9.98 8.66
N PHE A 12 -14.37 9.13 7.64
CA PHE A 12 -13.52 9.33 6.47
C PHE A 12 -14.17 8.89 5.16
N VAL A 13 -13.61 9.41 4.07
CA VAL A 13 -13.88 8.98 2.69
C VAL A 13 -12.56 8.57 2.06
N ASP A 14 -12.52 7.45 1.33
CA ASP A 14 -11.31 6.97 0.62
C ASP A 14 -11.53 6.95 -0.89
N LEU A 15 -10.85 7.83 -1.61
CA LEU A 15 -10.88 7.92 -3.07
C LEU A 15 -9.72 7.11 -3.67
N PHE A 16 -9.97 6.38 -4.75
CA PHE A 16 -8.97 5.45 -5.31
C PHE A 16 -8.55 4.40 -4.25
N ALA A 17 -9.53 3.87 -3.53
CA ALA A 17 -9.32 3.08 -2.33
C ALA A 17 -8.55 1.77 -2.58
N GLY A 18 -8.54 1.27 -3.82
CA GLY A 18 -8.04 -0.04 -4.17
C GLY A 18 -8.69 -1.13 -3.32
N CYS A 19 -7.89 -2.07 -2.82
CA CYS A 19 -8.38 -3.06 -1.88
C CYS A 19 -8.57 -2.53 -0.45
N GLY A 20 -8.25 -1.25 -0.19
CA GLY A 20 -8.40 -0.63 1.13
C GLY A 20 -7.17 -0.71 2.04
N GLY A 21 -5.96 -0.81 1.50
CA GLY A 21 -4.73 -0.80 2.34
C GLY A 21 -4.55 0.50 3.14
N LEU A 22 -4.94 1.64 2.55
CA LEU A 22 -4.98 2.93 3.26
C LEU A 22 -6.16 2.96 4.26
N SER A 23 -7.37 2.62 3.82
CA SER A 23 -8.55 2.46 4.70
C SER A 23 -8.30 1.59 5.93
N GLU A 24 -7.57 0.47 5.80
CA GLU A 24 -7.36 -0.52 6.86
C GLU A 24 -6.74 0.10 8.12
N GLY A 25 -5.79 1.04 7.99
CA GLY A 25 -5.19 1.70 9.15
C GLY A 25 -6.16 2.57 9.94
N PHE A 26 -7.14 3.18 9.26
CA PHE A 26 -8.20 4.00 9.85
C PHE A 26 -9.27 3.13 10.50
N LEU A 27 -9.70 2.07 9.81
CA LEU A 27 -10.66 1.09 10.33
C LEU A 27 -10.14 0.42 11.62
N GLN A 28 -8.85 0.09 11.69
CA GLN A 28 -8.22 -0.44 12.90
C GLN A 28 -8.17 0.53 14.10
N LEU A 29 -8.52 1.79 13.90
CA LEU A 29 -8.62 2.82 14.94
C LEU A 29 -10.05 3.35 15.09
N ASP A 30 -11.04 2.55 14.69
CA ASP A 30 -12.47 2.82 14.86
C ASP A 30 -12.95 4.10 14.15
N PHE A 31 -12.32 4.47 13.04
CA PHE A 31 -12.90 5.47 12.14
C PHE A 31 -14.05 4.86 11.34
N GLU A 32 -15.11 5.62 11.11
CA GLU A 32 -16.22 5.23 10.25
C GLU A 32 -15.93 5.60 8.79
N GLY A 33 -15.82 4.59 7.92
CA GLY A 33 -15.76 4.79 6.47
C GLY A 33 -17.13 5.14 5.92
N LEU A 34 -17.33 6.39 5.52
CA LEU A 34 -18.59 6.86 4.92
C LEU A 34 -18.72 6.43 3.45
N CYS A 35 -17.59 6.42 2.73
CA CYS A 35 -17.53 6.09 1.32
C CYS A 35 -16.12 5.65 0.92
N HIS A 36 -16.02 4.64 0.07
CA HIS A 36 -14.81 4.14 -0.55
C HIS A 36 -15.06 4.00 -2.06
N VAL A 37 -14.20 4.60 -2.87
CA VAL A 37 -14.41 4.69 -4.32
C VAL A 37 -13.22 4.10 -5.05
N ASP A 38 -13.47 3.14 -5.93
CA ASP A 38 -12.45 2.63 -6.85
C ASP A 38 -13.08 2.12 -8.15
N ILE A 39 -12.33 2.18 -9.26
CA ILE A 39 -12.79 1.69 -10.56
C ILE A 39 -12.58 0.18 -10.73
N ASP A 40 -11.67 -0.43 -9.96
CA ASP A 40 -11.41 -1.87 -10.02
C ASP A 40 -12.46 -2.65 -9.20
N GLU A 41 -13.32 -3.36 -9.91
CA GLU A 41 -14.40 -4.18 -9.33
C GLU A 41 -13.87 -5.20 -8.31
N LYS A 42 -12.72 -5.86 -8.58
CA LYS A 42 -12.17 -6.91 -7.69
C LYS A 42 -11.52 -6.32 -6.45
N ALA A 43 -10.97 -5.11 -6.57
CA ALA A 43 -10.52 -4.34 -5.42
C ALA A 43 -11.72 -3.92 -4.54
N CYS A 44 -12.83 -3.48 -5.15
CA CYS A 44 -14.08 -3.16 -4.45
C CYS A 44 -14.69 -4.39 -3.75
N GLU A 45 -14.70 -5.56 -4.40
CA GLU A 45 -15.16 -6.81 -3.78
C GLU A 45 -14.30 -7.18 -2.56
N THR A 46 -12.98 -7.03 -2.68
CA THR A 46 -12.03 -7.29 -1.58
C THR A 46 -12.28 -6.35 -0.40
N LEU A 47 -12.43 -5.05 -0.65
CA LEU A 47 -12.75 -4.06 0.37
C LEU A 47 -14.12 -4.34 1.01
N SER A 48 -15.12 -4.68 0.20
CA SER A 48 -16.45 -5.08 0.69
C SER A 48 -16.36 -6.26 1.65
N ASN A 49 -15.56 -7.28 1.32
CA ASN A 49 -15.32 -8.40 2.22
C ASN A 49 -14.61 -7.98 3.51
N ARG A 50 -13.67 -7.03 3.42
CA ARG A 50 -13.00 -6.49 4.61
C ARG A 50 -13.95 -5.70 5.50
N LEU A 51 -14.90 -4.94 4.97
CA LEU A 51 -15.89 -4.22 5.77
C LEU A 51 -16.82 -5.18 6.53
N LYS A 52 -17.17 -6.34 5.94
CA LYS A 52 -17.93 -7.38 6.66
C LYS A 52 -17.19 -7.88 7.91
N TYR A 53 -15.87 -8.01 7.82
CA TYR A 53 -15.05 -8.40 8.98
C TYR A 53 -15.16 -7.37 10.13
N TYR A 54 -15.32 -6.09 9.82
CA TYR A 54 -15.56 -5.04 10.81
C TYR A 54 -17.04 -4.92 11.25
N GLY A 55 -17.90 -5.85 10.83
CA GLY A 55 -19.31 -5.89 11.23
C GLY A 55 -20.24 -5.00 10.41
N GLU A 56 -19.81 -4.47 9.26
CA GLU A 56 -20.68 -3.71 8.38
C GLU A 56 -21.69 -4.63 7.68
N GLU A 57 -22.96 -4.23 7.72
CA GLU A 57 -24.05 -4.98 7.09
C GLU A 57 -23.97 -4.93 5.57
N SER A 58 -24.34 -6.03 4.90
CA SER A 58 -24.22 -6.15 3.44
C SER A 58 -25.00 -5.08 2.67
N SER A 59 -26.12 -4.60 3.22
CA SER A 59 -26.92 -3.51 2.65
C SER A 59 -26.23 -2.15 2.74
N GLN A 60 -25.42 -1.91 3.78
CA GLN A 60 -24.66 -0.69 3.97
C GLN A 60 -23.38 -0.71 3.14
N ILE A 61 -22.71 -1.87 3.04
CA ILE A 61 -21.50 -2.02 2.23
C ILE A 61 -21.74 -1.62 0.77
N LYS A 62 -22.87 -2.03 0.17
CA LYS A 62 -23.22 -1.65 -1.21
C LYS A 62 -23.39 -0.14 -1.42
N LYS A 63 -23.69 0.60 -0.34
CA LYS A 63 -23.82 2.06 -0.36
C LYS A 63 -22.47 2.74 -0.06
N LYS A 64 -21.62 2.10 0.74
CA LYS A 64 -20.31 2.61 1.15
C LYS A 64 -19.20 2.33 0.13
N VAL A 65 -19.24 1.22 -0.59
CA VAL A 65 -18.20 0.84 -1.58
C VAL A 65 -18.75 1.06 -2.99
N LEU A 66 -18.23 2.08 -3.66
CA LEU A 66 -18.71 2.54 -4.96
C LEU A 66 -17.71 2.17 -6.06
N ASN A 67 -18.13 1.29 -6.98
CA ASN A 67 -17.32 0.96 -8.14
C ASN A 67 -17.47 2.02 -9.24
N TYR A 68 -16.88 3.20 -9.02
CA TYR A 68 -17.03 4.37 -9.89
C TYR A 68 -15.72 4.81 -10.52
N ASP A 69 -15.82 5.27 -11.76
CA ASP A 69 -14.76 6.05 -12.42
C ASP A 69 -14.89 7.52 -12.01
N LEU A 70 -13.90 8.03 -11.27
CA LEU A 70 -13.84 9.41 -10.80
C LEU A 70 -13.54 10.42 -11.91
N THR A 71 -13.23 9.98 -13.14
CA THR A 71 -13.16 10.86 -14.30
C THR A 71 -14.54 11.27 -14.82
N ASN A 72 -15.60 10.57 -14.40
CA ASN A 72 -16.98 10.95 -14.67
C ASN A 72 -17.52 11.83 -13.54
N HIS A 73 -17.81 13.10 -13.85
CA HIS A 73 -18.32 14.08 -12.88
C HIS A 73 -19.67 13.67 -12.26
N ASP A 74 -20.54 12.97 -12.99
CA ASP A 74 -21.81 12.46 -12.46
C ASP A 74 -21.59 11.48 -11.30
N ASN A 75 -20.46 10.75 -11.29
CA ASN A 75 -20.12 9.87 -10.19
C ASN A 75 -19.67 10.66 -8.96
N ILE A 76 -19.01 11.80 -9.15
CA ILE A 76 -18.67 12.73 -8.06
C ILE A 76 -19.96 13.31 -7.47
N ASP A 77 -20.93 13.70 -8.29
CA ASP A 77 -22.25 14.15 -7.81
C ASP A 77 -22.93 13.12 -6.92
N LYS A 78 -22.99 11.86 -7.37
CA LYS A 78 -23.55 10.75 -6.57
C LYS A 78 -22.83 10.53 -5.24
N ILE A 79 -21.50 10.72 -5.20
CA ILE A 79 -20.74 10.63 -3.94
C ILE A 79 -21.18 11.74 -2.99
N ILE A 80 -21.32 12.97 -3.47
CA ILE A 80 -21.72 14.11 -2.64
C ILE A 80 -23.16 13.96 -2.15
N GLU A 81 -24.07 13.47 -3.02
CA GLU A 81 -25.45 13.13 -2.64
C GLU A 81 -25.48 12.03 -1.56
N LEU A 82 -24.66 10.98 -1.71
CA LEU A 82 -24.55 9.89 -0.72
C LEU A 82 -24.11 10.41 0.65
N LEU A 83 -23.14 11.34 0.67
CA LEU A 83 -22.69 11.94 1.93
C LEU A 83 -23.79 12.75 2.59
N ASN A 84 -24.76 13.28 1.84
CA ASN A 84 -25.96 13.96 2.34
C ASN A 84 -25.66 14.99 3.44
N GLY A 85 -24.62 15.81 3.24
CA GLY A 85 -24.20 16.84 4.21
C GLY A 85 -23.53 16.31 5.48
N LYS A 86 -23.26 15.00 5.59
CA LYS A 86 -22.46 14.43 6.69
C LYS A 86 -21.09 15.08 6.72
N GLU A 87 -20.63 15.41 7.93
CA GLU A 87 -19.30 15.91 8.15
C GLU A 87 -18.26 14.81 7.86
N VAL A 88 -17.25 15.14 7.07
CA VAL A 88 -16.11 14.27 6.78
C VAL A 88 -14.90 14.78 7.53
N ASP A 89 -14.39 14.03 8.51
CA ASP A 89 -13.17 14.45 9.22
C ASP A 89 -11.93 14.29 8.33
N VAL A 90 -11.84 13.20 7.57
CA VAL A 90 -10.66 12.87 6.75
C VAL A 90 -11.03 12.47 5.32
N LEU A 91 -10.40 13.08 4.32
CA LEU A 91 -10.42 12.58 2.95
C LEU A 91 -9.10 11.88 2.63
N LEU A 92 -9.16 10.61 2.28
CA LEU A 92 -8.02 9.79 1.87
C LEU A 92 -8.02 9.65 0.35
N GLY A 93 -6.83 9.45 -0.24
CA GLY A 93 -6.75 8.86 -1.56
C GLY A 93 -5.37 8.82 -2.18
N GLY A 94 -5.18 7.83 -3.05
CA GLY A 94 -3.93 7.60 -3.79
C GLY A 94 -4.16 7.63 -5.31
N PRO A 95 -4.43 8.79 -5.93
CA PRO A 95 -4.73 8.85 -7.35
C PRO A 95 -3.55 8.29 -8.16
N PRO A 96 -3.82 7.37 -9.10
CA PRO A 96 -2.75 6.68 -9.80
C PRO A 96 -1.94 7.65 -10.66
N CYS A 97 -0.63 7.50 -10.56
CA CYS A 97 0.37 8.42 -11.10
C CYS A 97 1.18 7.72 -12.20
N GLN A 98 0.52 7.04 -13.16
CA GLN A 98 1.20 6.06 -14.02
C GLN A 98 2.30 6.68 -14.92
N ALA A 99 2.15 7.91 -15.41
CA ALA A 99 3.19 8.64 -16.15
C ALA A 99 4.37 9.14 -15.30
N PHE A 100 4.28 9.01 -13.99
CA PHE A 100 5.31 9.51 -13.07
C PHE A 100 6.16 8.38 -12.48
N SER A 101 5.79 7.14 -12.77
CA SER A 101 6.60 5.97 -12.49
C SER A 101 7.74 5.84 -13.50
N THR A 102 8.96 5.53 -13.01
CA THR A 102 10.14 5.32 -13.86
C THR A 102 9.94 4.22 -14.90
N VAL A 103 9.16 3.19 -14.54
CA VAL A 103 8.84 2.05 -15.41
C VAL A 103 7.84 2.43 -16.50
N GLY A 104 6.80 3.22 -16.17
CA GLY A 104 5.82 3.69 -17.16
C GLY A 104 6.43 4.60 -18.22
N ARG A 105 7.31 5.54 -17.81
CA ARG A 105 8.02 6.42 -18.76
C ARG A 105 8.98 5.67 -19.68
N ALA A 106 9.61 4.59 -19.19
CA ALA A 106 10.56 3.81 -19.97
C ALA A 106 9.89 2.94 -21.06
N GLN A 107 8.58 2.71 -20.96
CA GLN A 107 7.84 1.84 -21.88
C GLN A 107 7.02 2.57 -22.95
N ASP A 108 6.82 3.90 -22.82
CA ASP A 108 6.02 4.69 -23.76
C ASP A 108 6.91 5.64 -24.60
N PRO A 109 6.83 5.62 -25.94
CA PRO A 109 7.63 6.47 -26.84
C PRO A 109 7.44 7.98 -26.59
N ASN A 110 6.29 8.38 -26.05
CA ASN A 110 5.95 9.77 -25.72
C ASN A 110 6.08 10.06 -24.21
N SER A 111 6.75 9.19 -23.45
CA SER A 111 6.90 9.30 -21.99
C SER A 111 5.56 9.50 -21.26
N MET A 112 4.48 8.92 -21.80
CA MET A 112 3.11 9.02 -21.28
C MET A 112 2.54 10.44 -21.22
N LYS A 113 3.04 11.39 -22.02
CA LYS A 113 2.57 12.79 -22.05
C LYS A 113 1.06 12.95 -22.31
N ASN A 114 0.47 12.06 -23.12
CA ASN A 114 -0.95 12.13 -23.52
C ASN A 114 -1.88 11.27 -22.63
N ASP A 115 -1.37 10.69 -21.55
CA ASP A 115 -2.18 9.84 -20.69
C ASP A 115 -3.16 10.67 -19.84
N LYS A 116 -4.46 10.44 -20.05
CA LYS A 116 -5.55 11.10 -19.28
C LYS A 116 -5.40 10.88 -17.77
N ARG A 117 -4.73 9.80 -17.35
CA ARG A 117 -4.47 9.49 -15.94
C ARG A 117 -3.53 10.48 -15.24
N ASN A 118 -2.79 11.29 -16.00
CA ASN A 118 -1.90 12.33 -15.48
C ASN A 118 -2.65 13.41 -14.67
N TYR A 119 -3.96 13.51 -14.87
CA TYR A 119 -4.80 14.54 -14.29
C TYR A 119 -5.76 14.00 -13.23
N LEU A 120 -5.64 12.73 -12.81
CA LEU A 120 -6.53 12.15 -11.79
C LEU A 120 -6.43 12.86 -10.43
N TYR A 121 -5.30 13.49 -10.13
CA TYR A 121 -5.17 14.35 -8.96
C TYR A 121 -6.15 15.54 -9.00
N LYS A 122 -6.59 16.00 -10.18
CA LYS A 122 -7.60 17.06 -10.31
C LYS A 122 -8.98 16.59 -9.84
N HIS A 123 -9.37 15.35 -10.12
CA HIS A 123 -10.62 14.79 -9.62
C HIS A 123 -10.58 14.56 -8.10
N TYR A 124 -9.39 14.22 -7.54
CA TYR A 124 -9.19 14.24 -6.09
C TYR A 124 -9.43 15.65 -5.52
N ILE A 125 -8.84 16.69 -6.13
CA ILE A 125 -9.02 18.09 -5.70
C ILE A 125 -10.49 18.52 -5.85
N GLU A 126 -11.18 18.13 -6.91
CA GLU A 126 -12.60 18.43 -7.11
C GLU A 126 -13.46 17.84 -5.97
N CYS A 127 -13.22 16.57 -5.61
CA CYS A 127 -13.86 15.97 -4.44
C CYS A 127 -13.50 16.72 -3.16
N LEU A 128 -12.23 17.09 -2.96
CA LEU A 128 -11.78 17.88 -1.80
C LEU A 128 -12.52 19.23 -1.70
N THR A 129 -12.70 19.93 -2.81
CA THR A 129 -13.39 21.23 -2.89
C THR A 129 -14.87 21.12 -2.51
N ARG A 130 -15.51 20.01 -2.85
CA ARG A 130 -16.93 19.77 -2.57
C ARG A 130 -17.19 19.16 -1.19
N ILE A 131 -16.37 18.20 -0.79
CA ILE A 131 -16.48 17.50 0.52
C ILE A 131 -16.00 18.40 1.66
N LYS A 132 -14.96 19.22 1.43
CA LYS A 132 -14.34 20.11 2.42
C LYS A 132 -14.06 19.42 3.77
N PRO A 133 -13.29 18.31 3.79
CA PRO A 133 -12.94 17.60 5.02
C PRO A 133 -12.08 18.45 5.97
N LYS A 134 -11.97 18.10 7.26
CA LYS A 134 -11.02 18.79 8.17
C LYS A 134 -9.57 18.56 7.75
N ILE A 135 -9.25 17.32 7.40
CA ILE A 135 -7.92 16.86 7.01
C ILE A 135 -8.03 16.12 5.68
N PHE A 136 -7.02 16.24 4.81
CA PHE A 136 -6.88 15.36 3.67
C PHE A 136 -5.52 14.65 3.70
N ILE A 137 -5.48 13.45 3.11
CA ILE A 137 -4.27 12.65 2.93
C ILE A 137 -4.20 12.20 1.49
N PHE A 138 -3.22 12.75 0.78
CA PHE A 138 -2.93 12.42 -0.60
C PHE A 138 -1.66 11.56 -0.66
N GLU A 139 -1.82 10.30 -1.02
CA GLU A 139 -0.71 9.36 -1.18
C GLU A 139 -0.21 9.34 -2.63
N ASN A 140 1.12 9.24 -2.80
CA ASN A 140 1.70 9.00 -4.11
C ASN A 140 3.11 8.39 -4.09
N VAL A 141 3.58 7.98 -5.26
CA VAL A 141 4.97 7.53 -5.49
C VAL A 141 5.95 8.72 -5.46
N THR A 142 7.21 8.45 -5.11
CA THR A 142 8.27 9.48 -5.07
C THR A 142 8.56 10.14 -6.42
N GLY A 143 8.20 9.48 -7.53
CA GLY A 143 8.28 10.05 -8.88
C GLY A 143 7.45 11.32 -9.06
N LEU A 144 6.43 11.56 -8.22
CA LEU A 144 5.64 12.80 -8.20
C LEU A 144 6.51 14.04 -8.01
N LEU A 145 7.53 13.97 -7.14
CA LEU A 145 8.37 15.12 -6.80
C LEU A 145 9.18 15.62 -8.00
N THR A 146 9.63 14.72 -8.87
CA THR A 146 10.50 15.05 -10.02
C THR A 146 9.75 15.08 -11.36
N SER A 147 8.45 14.85 -11.32
CA SER A 147 7.58 14.77 -12.49
C SER A 147 7.49 16.08 -13.27
N LYS A 148 7.56 16.00 -14.61
CA LYS A 148 7.43 17.14 -15.54
C LYS A 148 6.59 16.82 -16.80
N PRO A 149 5.28 16.57 -16.70
CA PRO A 149 4.46 16.18 -17.85
C PRO A 149 4.38 17.30 -18.90
N ASN A 150 4.33 18.56 -18.43
CA ASN A 150 4.22 19.76 -19.27
C ASN A 150 5.55 20.52 -19.38
N GLY A 151 6.69 19.85 -19.16
CA GLY A 151 8.03 20.46 -19.20
C GLY A 151 8.49 21.14 -17.90
N TYR A 152 7.59 21.37 -16.94
CA TYR A 152 7.89 21.93 -15.61
C TYR A 152 7.38 21.03 -14.48
N ARG A 153 7.86 21.23 -13.24
CA ARG A 153 7.50 20.39 -12.09
C ARG A 153 6.04 20.59 -11.70
N ILE A 154 5.25 19.51 -11.68
CA ILE A 154 3.82 19.58 -11.31
C ILE A 154 3.58 19.65 -9.79
N PHE A 155 4.52 19.15 -8.99
CA PHE A 155 4.36 19.08 -7.54
C PHE A 155 4.07 20.46 -6.87
N PRO A 156 4.80 21.55 -7.19
CA PRO A 156 4.47 22.88 -6.67
C PRO A 156 3.07 23.38 -7.06
N GLU A 157 2.54 22.99 -8.22
CA GLU A 157 1.18 23.37 -8.63
C GLU A 157 0.12 22.63 -7.80
N ILE A 158 0.35 21.33 -7.53
CA ILE A 158 -0.53 20.55 -6.68
C ILE A 158 -0.63 21.17 -5.28
N ILE A 159 0.50 21.59 -4.70
CA ILE A 159 0.52 22.27 -3.40
C ILE A 159 -0.30 23.58 -3.45
N LYS A 160 -0.10 24.42 -4.47
CA LYS A 160 -0.85 25.66 -4.65
C LYS A 160 -2.36 25.43 -4.75
N GLU A 161 -2.79 24.39 -5.47
CA GLU A 161 -4.21 24.06 -5.59
C GLU A 161 -4.81 23.64 -4.24
N PHE A 162 -4.09 22.86 -3.42
CA PHE A 162 -4.55 22.55 -2.07
C PHE A 162 -4.62 23.80 -1.16
N GLU A 163 -3.63 24.68 -1.24
CA GLU A 163 -3.61 25.93 -0.46
C GLU A 163 -4.72 26.90 -0.85
N LYS A 164 -5.04 26.97 -2.15
CA LYS A 164 -6.16 27.73 -2.72
C LYS A 164 -7.51 27.19 -2.25
N ASN A 165 -7.61 25.89 -2.01
CA ASN A 165 -8.78 25.24 -1.40
C ASN A 165 -8.85 25.41 0.13
N GLY A 166 -8.00 26.26 0.73
CA GLY A 166 -8.11 26.64 2.14
C GLY A 166 -7.34 25.74 3.12
N TYR A 167 -6.41 24.91 2.63
CA TYR A 167 -5.61 24.01 3.49
C TYR A 167 -4.20 24.53 3.73
N ASP A 168 -3.71 24.35 4.95
CA ASP A 168 -2.29 24.43 5.27
C ASP A 168 -1.64 23.10 4.87
N VAL A 169 -0.59 23.14 4.05
CA VAL A 169 0.05 21.94 3.50
C VAL A 169 1.56 22.03 3.63
N TYR A 170 2.13 21.15 4.45
CA TYR A 170 3.57 21.05 4.62
C TYR A 170 4.21 20.36 3.42
N ASN A 171 5.22 20.97 2.83
CA ASN A 171 5.76 20.57 1.51
C ASN A 171 7.28 20.30 1.51
N ASN A 172 7.90 20.10 2.67
CA ASN A 172 9.32 19.69 2.73
C ASN A 172 9.49 18.28 2.15
N GLU A 173 10.09 18.20 0.95
CA GLU A 173 10.22 16.97 0.17
C GLU A 173 10.90 15.80 0.91
N LYS A 174 11.79 16.08 1.88
CA LYS A 174 12.47 15.01 2.64
C LYS A 174 11.54 14.40 3.70
N GLU A 175 10.70 15.23 4.31
CA GLU A 175 9.90 14.84 5.48
C GLU A 175 8.52 14.31 5.09
N ILE A 176 7.97 14.76 3.96
CA ILE A 176 6.73 14.19 3.39
C ILE A 176 6.95 12.81 2.76
N VAL A 177 8.20 12.40 2.54
CA VAL A 177 8.54 11.07 2.02
C VAL A 177 8.71 10.10 3.18
N LEU A 178 7.69 9.30 3.42
CA LEU A 178 7.69 8.28 4.45
C LEU A 178 8.21 6.95 3.89
N ASN A 179 9.01 6.22 4.66
CA ASN A 179 9.45 4.87 4.33
C ASN A 179 8.74 3.85 5.22
N SER A 180 8.04 2.89 4.61
CA SER A 180 7.22 1.89 5.33
C SER A 180 8.02 1.11 6.37
N VAL A 181 9.32 0.88 6.10
CA VAL A 181 10.21 0.14 7.01
C VAL A 181 10.25 0.75 8.41
N ASN A 182 10.08 2.08 8.53
CA ASN A 182 10.13 2.76 9.81
C ASN A 182 8.88 2.55 10.68
N TYR A 183 7.86 1.86 10.16
CA TYR A 183 6.59 1.60 10.84
C TYR A 183 6.33 0.10 11.04
N GLY A 184 7.38 -0.73 11.02
CA GLY A 184 7.28 -2.17 11.23
C GLY A 184 6.81 -2.97 10.01
N VAL A 185 6.84 -2.37 8.82
CA VAL A 185 6.56 -3.08 7.57
C VAL A 185 7.86 -3.74 7.09
N PRO A 186 7.89 -5.05 6.77
CA PRO A 186 9.10 -5.79 6.37
C PRO A 186 9.52 -5.50 4.92
N GLN A 187 9.54 -4.23 4.54
CA GLN A 187 9.72 -3.78 3.16
C GLN A 187 10.30 -2.35 3.12
N LEU A 188 11.23 -2.12 2.20
CA LEU A 188 11.68 -0.79 1.81
C LEU A 188 10.71 -0.20 0.78
N ARG A 189 9.79 0.67 1.19
CA ARG A 189 8.84 1.35 0.29
C ARG A 189 8.68 2.79 0.70
N LYS A 190 9.20 3.69 -0.15
CA LYS A 190 9.05 5.14 0.00
C LYS A 190 7.78 5.63 -0.69
N ARG A 191 7.04 6.51 -0.02
CA ARG A 191 5.84 7.18 -0.53
C ARG A 191 5.82 8.64 -0.12
N VAL A 192 5.34 9.49 -1.02
CA VAL A 192 4.99 10.87 -0.73
C VAL A 192 3.63 10.83 -0.08
N ILE A 193 3.55 11.27 1.17
CA ILE A 193 2.30 11.42 1.91
C ILE A 193 2.11 12.91 2.13
N LEU A 194 1.19 13.53 1.41
CA LEU A 194 0.80 14.93 1.62
C LEU A 194 -0.38 14.97 2.58
N ILE A 195 -0.21 15.69 3.67
CA ILE A 195 -1.26 15.90 4.67
C ILE A 195 -1.58 17.39 4.68
N GLY A 196 -2.85 17.72 4.44
CA GLY A 196 -3.35 19.08 4.58
C GLY A 196 -4.41 19.16 5.65
N ILE A 197 -4.46 20.29 6.34
CA ILE A 197 -5.46 20.61 7.37
C ILE A 197 -6.09 21.96 7.07
N LYS A 198 -7.40 22.11 7.27
CA LYS A 198 -8.08 23.39 7.03
C LYS A 198 -7.45 24.53 7.83
N LYS A 199 -7.13 25.64 7.17
CA LYS A 199 -6.50 26.81 7.80
C LYS A 199 -7.32 27.40 8.95
N GLU A 200 -8.65 27.31 8.88
CA GLU A 200 -9.57 27.82 9.91
C GLU A 200 -9.41 27.11 11.26
N LEU A 201 -8.87 25.89 11.28
CA LEU A 201 -8.62 25.12 12.50
C LEU A 201 -7.38 25.59 13.27
N LYS A 202 -6.59 26.52 12.70
CA LYS A 202 -5.39 27.13 13.32
C LYS A 202 -4.33 26.13 13.80
N ILE A 203 -4.35 24.90 13.29
CA ILE A 203 -3.32 23.87 13.49
C ILE A 203 -2.50 23.77 12.20
N LYS A 204 -1.19 23.52 12.32
CA LYS A 204 -0.31 23.36 11.17
C LYS A 204 -0.26 21.91 10.73
N SER A 205 -0.25 21.69 9.43
CA SER A 205 -0.06 20.35 8.84
C SER A 205 1.22 19.68 9.35
N LYS A 206 2.28 20.48 9.60
CA LYS A 206 3.53 20.04 10.24
C LYS A 206 3.31 19.36 11.60
N ASP A 207 2.33 19.80 12.38
CA ASP A 207 2.05 19.22 13.70
C ASP A 207 1.57 17.76 13.57
N ILE A 208 0.82 17.44 12.51
CA ILE A 208 0.42 16.07 12.21
C ILE A 208 1.66 15.21 11.89
N TYR A 209 2.59 15.71 11.06
CA TYR A 209 3.83 14.97 10.74
C TYR A 209 4.68 14.68 11.98
N ASN A 210 4.78 15.64 12.91
CA ASN A 210 5.54 15.45 14.15
C ASN A 210 4.94 14.35 15.06
N LEU A 211 3.65 14.05 14.90
CA LEU A 211 2.93 13.01 15.63
C LEU A 211 2.98 11.63 14.93
N ILE A 212 3.51 11.54 13.70
CA ILE A 212 3.72 10.27 13.00
C ILE A 212 5.01 9.64 13.55
N GLU A 213 4.84 8.83 14.59
CA GLU A 213 5.95 8.19 15.29
C GLU A 213 6.55 7.04 14.46
N LYS A 214 7.85 7.14 14.17
CA LYS A 214 8.63 6.00 13.70
C LYS A 214 8.79 5.02 14.86
N THR A 215 8.62 3.74 14.58
CA THR A 215 8.79 2.66 15.56
C THR A 215 10.02 1.80 15.26
N HIS A 216 10.50 1.83 14.02
CA HIS A 216 11.62 1.02 13.57
C HIS A 216 12.67 1.85 12.82
N TYR A 217 13.94 1.46 12.91
CA TYR A 217 15.02 2.00 12.08
C TYR A 217 15.26 1.13 10.83
N GLY A 218 15.72 1.72 9.73
CA GLY A 218 15.97 1.02 8.46
C GLY A 218 17.32 0.28 8.40
N PRO A 219 17.58 -0.51 7.35
CA PRO A 219 18.90 -1.09 7.14
C PRO A 219 19.99 -0.02 7.06
N CYS A 220 21.14 -0.29 7.69
CA CYS A 220 22.28 0.63 7.78
C CYS A 220 22.01 1.90 8.62
N GLU A 221 20.90 1.93 9.36
CA GLU A 221 20.64 2.86 10.44
C GLU A 221 20.80 2.08 11.76
N GLU A 222 21.28 2.72 12.83
CA GLU A 222 21.20 2.17 14.19
C GLU A 222 20.66 3.28 15.10
N ASP A 223 19.59 2.98 15.83
CA ASP A 223 18.95 3.92 16.75
C ASP A 223 18.57 3.18 18.03
N THR A 224 19.01 3.69 19.18
CA THR A 224 18.80 3.07 20.50
C THR A 224 17.36 3.18 21.00
N LYS A 225 16.53 4.02 20.39
CA LYS A 225 15.13 4.26 20.78
C LYS A 225 14.13 3.55 19.88
N LEU A 226 14.56 3.07 18.71
CA LEU A 226 13.70 2.42 17.72
C LEU A 226 14.00 0.91 17.65
N LEU A 227 13.00 0.13 17.28
CA LEU A 227 13.17 -1.30 17.04
C LEU A 227 13.94 -1.52 15.73
N LYS A 228 14.68 -2.62 15.62
CA LYS A 228 15.26 -3.05 14.34
C LYS A 228 14.14 -3.34 13.35
N PHE A 229 14.32 -2.95 12.08
CA PHE A 229 13.41 -3.32 10.99
C PHE A 229 12.99 -4.81 11.03
N VAL A 230 11.76 -5.07 10.60
CA VAL A 230 11.26 -6.45 10.44
C VAL A 230 11.85 -7.08 9.18
N THR A 231 12.31 -8.32 9.28
CA THR A 231 12.92 -9.05 8.17
C THR A 231 11.91 -9.87 7.35
N VAL A 232 12.33 -10.33 6.17
CA VAL A 232 11.54 -11.29 5.36
C VAL A 232 11.32 -12.58 6.15
N GLU A 233 12.33 -13.08 6.86
CA GLU A 233 12.22 -14.29 7.67
C GLU A 233 11.14 -14.17 8.75
N GLU A 234 11.13 -13.07 9.50
CA GLU A 234 10.12 -12.81 10.51
C GLU A 234 8.70 -12.75 9.94
N ALA A 235 8.58 -12.31 8.68
CA ALA A 235 7.29 -12.14 8.02
C ALA A 235 6.72 -13.43 7.41
N ILE A 236 7.54 -14.35 6.89
CA ILE A 236 7.05 -15.45 6.07
C ILE A 236 7.47 -16.86 6.51
N SER A 237 8.45 -17.03 7.39
CA SER A 237 9.03 -18.36 7.66
C SER A 237 8.12 -19.32 8.44
N ASP A 238 7.04 -18.85 9.05
CA ASP A 238 6.02 -19.70 9.69
C ASP A 238 4.99 -20.26 8.69
N LEU A 239 4.94 -19.73 7.47
CA LEU A 239 3.99 -20.19 6.46
C LEU A 239 4.32 -21.63 5.99
N PRO A 240 3.31 -22.43 5.64
CA PRO A 240 3.54 -23.75 5.08
C PRO A 240 4.43 -23.69 3.84
N LYS A 241 5.43 -24.56 3.75
CA LYS A 241 6.25 -24.65 2.53
C LYS A 241 5.38 -25.12 1.37
N LEU A 242 5.62 -24.55 0.19
CA LEU A 242 4.93 -24.92 -1.04
C LEU A 242 5.93 -25.12 -2.17
N PHE A 243 5.69 -26.13 -2.99
CA PHE A 243 6.33 -26.30 -4.30
C PHE A 243 5.55 -25.54 -5.39
N PRO A 244 6.14 -25.34 -6.58
CA PRO A 244 5.47 -24.66 -7.69
C PRO A 244 4.12 -25.29 -8.06
N GLY A 245 3.05 -24.50 -8.02
CA GLY A 245 1.70 -24.93 -8.35
C GLY A 245 0.87 -25.51 -7.19
N GLU A 246 1.44 -25.60 -5.99
CA GLU A 246 0.73 -26.05 -4.79
C GLU A 246 0.01 -24.92 -4.04
N GLY A 247 -0.68 -25.29 -2.97
CA GLY A 247 -1.41 -24.37 -2.08
C GLY A 247 -2.91 -24.31 -2.37
N LYS A 248 -3.65 -23.58 -1.52
CA LYS A 248 -5.10 -23.37 -1.67
C LYS A 248 -5.46 -21.93 -1.26
N GLU A 249 -6.58 -21.44 -1.79
CA GLU A 249 -7.07 -20.09 -1.48
C GLU A 249 -7.53 -19.93 -0.03
N GLU A 250 -7.90 -21.03 0.64
CA GLU A 250 -8.25 -21.07 2.06
C GLU A 250 -7.77 -22.40 2.65
N ILE A 251 -7.04 -22.34 3.77
CA ILE A 251 -6.65 -23.51 4.56
C ILE A 251 -6.81 -23.23 6.05
N PRO A 252 -7.12 -24.24 6.88
CA PRO A 252 -6.86 -24.18 8.31
C PRO A 252 -5.35 -23.99 8.51
N PHE A 253 -4.98 -23.08 9.39
CA PHE A 253 -3.58 -22.79 9.70
C PHE A 253 -3.48 -22.30 11.13
N LYS A 254 -2.38 -22.64 11.80
CA LYS A 254 -1.97 -22.02 13.07
C LYS A 254 -0.47 -21.78 12.95
N SER A 255 -0.06 -20.55 13.21
CA SER A 255 1.37 -20.22 13.23
C SER A 255 1.99 -20.78 14.50
N ASN A 256 3.16 -21.40 14.36
CA ASN A 256 4.01 -21.78 15.49
C ASN A 256 5.04 -20.69 15.83
N SER A 257 5.08 -19.59 15.07
CA SER A 257 5.97 -18.46 15.35
C SER A 257 5.40 -17.58 16.44
N ASN A 258 6.28 -17.13 17.34
CA ASN A 258 5.96 -16.20 18.42
C ASN A 258 6.70 -14.86 18.28
N ASN A 259 7.20 -14.54 17.08
CA ASN A 259 7.80 -13.23 16.84
C ASN A 259 6.71 -12.13 16.86
N ASP A 260 7.12 -10.90 17.17
CA ASP A 260 6.17 -9.80 17.39
C ASP A 260 5.42 -9.40 16.14
N TYR A 261 6.04 -9.54 14.98
CA TYR A 261 5.40 -9.23 13.71
C TYR A 261 4.22 -10.18 13.41
N ILE A 262 4.39 -11.48 13.61
CA ILE A 262 3.33 -12.47 13.41
C ILE A 262 2.19 -12.28 14.40
N LYS A 263 2.46 -11.88 15.65
CA LYS A 263 1.41 -11.53 16.63
C LYS A 263 0.52 -10.38 16.14
N ILE A 264 1.09 -9.45 15.38
CA ILE A 264 0.34 -8.32 14.79
C ILE A 264 -0.44 -8.79 13.56
N MET A 265 0.18 -9.56 12.67
CA MET A 265 -0.46 -10.04 11.43
C MET A 265 -1.57 -11.04 11.69
N ARG A 266 -1.47 -11.83 12.76
CA ARG A 266 -2.38 -12.94 13.03
C ARG A 266 -2.86 -12.92 14.49
N LYS A 267 -4.10 -12.45 14.68
CA LYS A 267 -4.77 -12.52 15.99
C LYS A 267 -5.00 -13.98 16.40
N LYS A 268 -4.96 -14.26 17.72
CA LYS A 268 -5.06 -15.62 18.29
C LYS A 268 -6.33 -16.38 17.91
N ASN A 269 -7.42 -15.68 17.63
CA ASN A 269 -8.72 -16.24 17.27
C ASN A 269 -8.86 -16.54 15.77
N ILE A 270 -7.89 -16.18 14.94
CA ILE A 270 -7.87 -16.55 13.52
C ILE A 270 -7.33 -17.96 13.41
N ASP A 271 -8.03 -18.83 12.68
CA ASP A 271 -7.71 -20.24 12.45
C ASP A 271 -7.55 -20.59 10.95
N LYS A 272 -7.76 -19.60 10.07
CA LYS A 272 -7.63 -19.74 8.61
C LYS A 272 -6.47 -18.93 8.06
N LEU A 273 -5.99 -19.34 6.89
CA LEU A 273 -5.04 -18.60 6.07
C LEU A 273 -5.58 -18.51 4.65
N TYR A 274 -5.59 -17.29 4.10
CA TYR A 274 -6.10 -17.03 2.76
C TYR A 274 -5.00 -16.75 1.74
N ASN A 275 -5.27 -17.07 0.48
CA ASN A 275 -4.47 -16.73 -0.71
C ASN A 275 -3.01 -17.24 -0.67
N HIS A 276 -2.75 -18.37 -0.03
CA HIS A 276 -1.43 -19.00 -0.01
C HIS A 276 -1.32 -20.08 -1.10
N VAL A 277 -1.16 -19.60 -2.35
CA VAL A 277 -1.09 -20.44 -3.55
C VAL A 277 0.16 -20.08 -4.36
N ALA A 278 0.99 -21.08 -4.65
CA ALA A 278 2.19 -20.93 -5.45
C ALA A 278 1.89 -20.87 -6.95
N ARG A 279 2.70 -20.12 -7.69
CA ARG A 279 2.66 -20.13 -9.16
C ARG A 279 3.24 -21.44 -9.68
N LYS A 280 2.70 -21.91 -10.81
CA LYS A 280 3.36 -22.94 -11.60
C LYS A 280 4.57 -22.30 -12.29
N HIS A 281 5.66 -23.04 -12.35
CA HIS A 281 6.91 -22.63 -13.00
C HIS A 281 7.39 -23.79 -13.88
N ASN A 282 7.93 -23.48 -15.06
CA ASN A 282 8.57 -24.49 -15.90
C ASN A 282 9.89 -24.96 -15.26
N GLU A 283 10.42 -26.09 -15.73
CA GLU A 283 11.63 -26.70 -15.15
C GLU A 283 12.85 -25.76 -15.18
N LYS A 284 13.05 -25.03 -16.27
CA LYS A 284 14.15 -24.05 -16.37
C LYS A 284 14.01 -22.93 -15.34
N ASP A 285 12.80 -22.41 -15.11
CA ASP A 285 12.54 -21.39 -14.08
C ASP A 285 12.80 -21.93 -12.68
N ARG A 286 12.37 -23.15 -12.40
CA ARG A 286 12.64 -23.82 -11.12
C ARG A 286 14.13 -23.97 -10.87
N GLU A 287 14.87 -24.41 -11.88
CA GLU A 287 16.32 -24.55 -11.81
C GLU A 287 17.02 -23.20 -11.59
N ARG A 288 16.60 -22.15 -12.32
CA ARG A 288 17.07 -20.77 -12.08
C ARG A 288 16.85 -20.37 -10.63
N TYR A 289 15.62 -20.48 -10.13
CA TYR A 289 15.27 -20.04 -8.78
C TYR A 289 16.04 -20.81 -7.70
N LYS A 290 16.20 -22.13 -7.88
CA LYS A 290 17.01 -22.96 -6.99
C LYS A 290 18.45 -22.46 -6.91
N LEU A 291 19.10 -22.26 -8.05
CA LEU A 291 20.50 -21.84 -8.11
C LEU A 291 20.69 -20.41 -7.58
N LEU A 292 19.79 -19.51 -7.94
CA LEU A 292 19.80 -18.13 -7.47
C LEU A 292 19.68 -18.09 -5.94
N SER A 293 18.69 -18.80 -5.38
CA SER A 293 18.47 -18.81 -3.93
C SER A 293 19.56 -19.56 -3.17
N LYS A 294 20.01 -20.71 -3.67
CA LYS A 294 21.03 -21.54 -2.99
C LYS A 294 22.38 -20.82 -2.85
N ASN A 295 22.77 -20.08 -3.89
CA ASN A 295 24.09 -19.45 -3.95
C ASN A 295 24.06 -17.94 -3.70
N ASN A 296 22.87 -17.38 -3.41
CA ASN A 296 22.66 -15.92 -3.32
C ASN A 296 23.16 -15.18 -4.58
N TRP A 297 22.91 -15.77 -5.75
CA TRP A 297 23.37 -15.25 -7.04
C TRP A 297 22.46 -14.13 -7.54
N LEU A 298 23.07 -13.20 -8.27
CA LEU A 298 22.39 -12.23 -9.11
C LEU A 298 22.33 -12.75 -10.55
N LEU A 299 21.56 -12.08 -11.42
CA LEU A 299 21.49 -12.42 -12.84
C LEU A 299 22.87 -12.49 -13.52
N LYS A 300 23.80 -11.58 -13.17
CA LYS A 300 25.18 -11.60 -13.70
C LYS A 300 25.91 -12.91 -13.37
N ASP A 301 25.66 -13.50 -12.21
CA ASP A 301 26.33 -14.73 -11.78
C ASP A 301 25.70 -15.92 -12.53
N LEU A 302 24.38 -15.89 -12.73
CA LEU A 302 23.69 -16.87 -13.57
C LEU A 302 24.21 -16.85 -15.02
N VAL A 303 24.46 -15.67 -15.59
CA VAL A 303 25.08 -15.51 -16.92
C VAL A 303 26.45 -16.18 -16.97
N ASN A 304 27.26 -16.05 -15.93
CA ASN A 304 28.60 -16.61 -15.89
C ASN A 304 28.62 -18.12 -15.68
N PHE A 305 27.78 -18.65 -14.79
CA PHE A 305 27.85 -20.06 -14.37
C PHE A 305 26.86 -20.98 -15.11
N ARG A 306 25.72 -20.44 -15.57
CA ARG A 306 24.66 -21.18 -16.27
C ARG A 306 24.02 -20.34 -17.39
N PRO A 307 24.79 -19.96 -18.42
CA PRO A 307 24.29 -19.15 -19.53
C PRO A 307 23.12 -19.81 -20.28
N ASP A 308 23.04 -21.14 -20.28
CA ASP A 308 21.94 -21.93 -20.84
C ASP A 308 20.57 -21.64 -20.19
N LEU A 309 20.58 -21.12 -18.97
CA LEU A 309 19.39 -20.69 -18.25
C LEU A 309 19.05 -19.22 -18.48
N VAL A 310 19.85 -18.42 -19.16
CA VAL A 310 19.53 -16.99 -19.38
C VAL A 310 18.54 -16.84 -20.53
N ASN A 311 17.41 -16.16 -20.29
CA ASN A 311 16.33 -15.93 -21.27
C ASN A 311 15.97 -14.45 -21.43
N TYR A 312 16.79 -13.54 -20.89
CA TYR A 312 16.63 -12.10 -21.04
C TYR A 312 17.97 -11.47 -21.32
N ASP A 313 17.96 -10.35 -22.04
CA ASP A 313 19.15 -9.56 -22.25
C ASP A 313 19.64 -8.99 -20.91
N PRO A 314 20.81 -9.43 -20.40
CA PRO A 314 21.32 -9.01 -19.10
C PRO A 314 21.72 -7.53 -19.09
N ASN A 315 21.99 -6.92 -20.25
CA ASN A 315 22.36 -5.50 -20.34
C ASN A 315 21.16 -4.58 -20.18
N HIS A 316 19.98 -5.00 -20.65
CA HIS A 316 18.73 -4.24 -20.54
C HIS A 316 17.92 -4.60 -19.29
N PHE A 317 18.12 -5.79 -18.71
CA PHE A 317 17.35 -6.30 -17.57
C PHE A 317 18.21 -6.69 -16.36
N ILE A 318 19.21 -5.87 -16.03
CA ILE A 318 20.19 -6.08 -14.94
C ILE A 318 19.52 -6.44 -13.59
N ASN A 319 18.33 -5.88 -13.33
CA ASN A 319 17.62 -6.08 -12.07
C ASN A 319 16.60 -7.22 -12.08
N LYS A 320 16.50 -7.99 -13.16
CA LYS A 320 15.61 -9.15 -13.22
C LYS A 320 16.19 -10.30 -12.40
N TYR A 321 15.31 -11.18 -11.91
CA TYR A 321 15.66 -12.30 -11.04
C TYR A 321 16.31 -11.87 -9.72
N LYS A 322 15.47 -11.54 -8.72
CA LYS A 322 15.89 -11.13 -7.38
C LYS A 322 15.31 -12.07 -6.34
N VAL A 323 16.21 -12.72 -5.62
CA VAL A 323 15.91 -13.47 -4.41
C VAL A 323 15.74 -12.48 -3.28
N GLN A 324 14.64 -12.59 -2.52
CA GLN A 324 14.48 -11.82 -1.29
C GLN A 324 15.40 -12.39 -0.21
N GLN A 325 15.95 -11.57 0.67
CA GLN A 325 16.92 -12.01 1.68
C GLN A 325 16.22 -12.18 3.03
N PHE A 326 16.43 -13.33 3.69
CA PHE A 326 15.80 -13.66 4.97
C PHE A 326 16.08 -12.62 6.06
N ASP A 327 17.31 -12.13 6.15
CA ASP A 327 17.83 -11.24 7.20
C ASP A 327 17.62 -9.74 6.90
N ARG A 328 16.95 -9.40 5.80
CA ARG A 328 16.70 -8.02 5.34
C ARG A 328 15.21 -7.77 5.14
N PRO A 329 14.76 -6.50 5.10
CA PRO A 329 13.42 -6.20 4.60
C PRO A 329 13.35 -6.48 3.09
N SER A 330 12.16 -6.82 2.59
CA SER A 330 11.92 -7.05 1.18
C SER A 330 12.13 -5.78 0.34
N LEU A 331 12.41 -5.98 -0.95
CA LEU A 331 12.22 -4.94 -1.96
C LEU A 331 10.75 -4.51 -2.03
N THR A 332 10.47 -3.34 -2.61
CA THR A 332 9.11 -2.84 -2.77
C THR A 332 8.26 -3.81 -3.60
N ILE A 333 7.24 -4.44 -3.01
CA ILE A 333 6.17 -5.15 -3.68
C ILE A 333 5.50 -4.20 -4.69
N VAL A 334 5.62 -4.55 -5.97
CA VAL A 334 5.09 -3.78 -7.10
C VAL A 334 3.87 -4.49 -7.69
N ALA A 335 2.94 -3.73 -8.26
CA ALA A 335 1.79 -4.32 -8.97
C ALA A 335 2.20 -5.16 -10.18
N HIS A 336 3.40 -4.93 -10.74
CA HIS A 336 3.99 -5.77 -11.79
C HIS A 336 4.22 -7.23 -11.34
N LEU A 337 4.26 -7.51 -10.03
CA LEU A 337 4.24 -8.87 -9.51
C LEU A 337 3.07 -9.68 -10.09
N SER A 338 1.97 -9.05 -10.50
CA SER A 338 0.87 -9.70 -11.23
C SER A 338 1.28 -10.34 -12.56
N LYS A 339 2.29 -9.81 -13.26
CA LYS A 339 2.79 -10.33 -14.53
C LYS A 339 3.77 -11.48 -14.28
N ASP A 340 4.87 -11.19 -13.61
CA ASP A 340 5.90 -12.17 -13.29
C ASP A 340 6.42 -12.00 -11.86
N GLY A 341 6.87 -13.11 -11.27
CA GLY A 341 7.40 -13.13 -9.90
C GLY A 341 8.91 -12.97 -9.81
N ASN A 342 9.59 -12.65 -10.91
CA ASN A 342 11.05 -12.76 -10.97
C ASN A 342 11.77 -11.78 -10.03
N LEU A 343 11.12 -10.69 -9.62
CA LEU A 343 11.68 -9.76 -8.63
C LEU A 343 11.50 -10.24 -7.18
N PHE A 344 10.75 -11.31 -6.95
CA PHE A 344 10.35 -11.80 -5.64
C PHE A 344 10.47 -13.33 -5.59
N ILE A 345 11.67 -13.82 -5.87
CA ILE A 345 12.02 -15.25 -5.74
C ILE A 345 12.12 -15.58 -4.25
N HIS A 346 11.54 -16.73 -3.86
CA HIS A 346 11.55 -17.18 -2.48
C HIS A 346 12.98 -17.53 -2.01
N PRO A 347 13.40 -17.09 -0.81
CA PRO A 347 14.77 -17.33 -0.31
C PRO A 347 15.09 -18.80 -0.05
N ASP A 348 14.12 -19.61 0.36
CA ASP A 348 14.31 -21.05 0.52
C ASP A 348 14.47 -21.73 -0.85
N SER A 349 15.71 -22.11 -1.18
CA SER A 349 16.07 -22.76 -2.44
C SER A 349 15.35 -24.09 -2.70
N SER A 350 14.84 -24.75 -1.66
CA SER A 350 14.09 -26.01 -1.81
C SER A 350 12.69 -25.81 -2.38
N GLN A 351 12.14 -24.60 -2.29
CA GLN A 351 10.78 -24.29 -2.74
C GLN A 351 10.70 -23.90 -4.22
N GLU A 352 11.82 -23.50 -4.84
CA GLU A 352 11.96 -23.32 -6.30
C GLU A 352 10.86 -22.45 -6.94
N ARG A 353 10.39 -21.42 -6.21
CA ARG A 353 9.23 -20.60 -6.60
C ARG A 353 9.41 -19.13 -6.28
N THR A 354 8.45 -18.34 -6.75
CA THR A 354 8.28 -16.94 -6.39
C THR A 354 7.28 -16.79 -5.24
N PHE A 355 7.23 -15.59 -4.64
CA PHE A 355 6.30 -15.30 -3.54
C PHE A 355 4.84 -15.55 -3.93
N THR A 356 4.10 -16.20 -3.04
CA THR A 356 2.64 -16.32 -3.07
C THR A 356 1.97 -14.97 -2.81
N VAL A 357 0.66 -14.90 -3.04
CA VAL A 357 -0.14 -13.72 -2.72
C VAL A 357 -0.11 -13.43 -1.21
N ARG A 358 -0.26 -14.44 -0.35
CA ARG A 358 -0.14 -14.30 1.11
C ARG A 358 1.23 -13.79 1.56
N GLU A 359 2.32 -14.28 1.00
CA GLU A 359 3.66 -13.78 1.34
C GLU A 359 3.81 -12.30 0.95
N ALA A 360 3.39 -11.93 -0.27
CA ALA A 360 3.39 -10.53 -0.68
C ALA A 360 2.48 -9.64 0.20
N ALA A 361 1.34 -10.16 0.64
CA ALA A 361 0.40 -9.48 1.53
C ALA A 361 1.02 -9.23 2.90
N ARG A 362 1.66 -10.24 3.51
CA ARG A 362 2.43 -10.07 4.74
C ARG A 362 3.57 -9.10 4.53
N ILE A 363 4.32 -9.15 3.43
CA ILE A 363 5.37 -8.16 3.20
C ILE A 363 4.83 -6.71 3.15
N GLN A 364 3.60 -6.53 2.65
CA GLN A 364 2.86 -5.25 2.69
C GLN A 364 2.13 -4.99 4.01
N SER A 365 2.30 -5.83 5.05
CA SER A 365 1.66 -5.73 6.36
C SER A 365 0.13 -5.87 6.38
N PHE A 366 -0.44 -6.60 5.42
CA PHE A 366 -1.84 -7.01 5.50
C PHE A 366 -2.01 -8.15 6.52
N PRO A 367 -3.02 -8.08 7.41
CA PRO A 367 -3.30 -9.14 8.35
C PRO A 367 -3.72 -10.43 7.64
N ASP A 368 -3.55 -11.56 8.33
CA ASP A 368 -3.81 -12.91 7.79
C ASP A 368 -5.31 -13.16 7.53
N ASP A 369 -6.19 -12.44 8.22
CA ASP A 369 -7.64 -12.44 8.01
C ASP A 369 -8.10 -11.53 6.85
N PHE A 370 -7.18 -10.82 6.20
CA PHE A 370 -7.46 -10.04 5.00
C PHE A 370 -7.47 -10.95 3.77
N GLN A 371 -8.64 -11.25 3.22
CA GLN A 371 -8.80 -12.10 2.03
C GLN A 371 -8.88 -11.25 0.77
N PHE A 372 -8.02 -11.55 -0.21
CA PHE A 372 -8.02 -10.92 -1.53
C PHE A 372 -8.91 -11.68 -2.51
N ILE A 373 -9.79 -10.96 -3.22
CA ILE A 373 -10.78 -11.51 -4.15
C ILE A 373 -10.35 -11.30 -5.60
N GLY A 374 -10.74 -12.25 -6.46
CA GLY A 374 -10.47 -12.25 -7.89
C GLY A 374 -9.34 -13.19 -8.28
N ALA A 375 -9.02 -13.23 -9.58
CA ALA A 375 -7.91 -14.02 -10.08
C ALA A 375 -6.58 -13.57 -9.45
N ARG A 376 -5.60 -14.49 -9.39
CA ARG A 376 -4.27 -14.23 -8.83
C ARG A 376 -3.60 -12.96 -9.34
N THR A 377 -3.78 -12.64 -10.63
CA THR A 377 -3.29 -11.41 -11.25
C THR A 377 -3.88 -10.15 -10.60
N ASN A 378 -5.17 -10.16 -10.27
CA ASN A 378 -5.86 -9.07 -9.57
C ASN A 378 -5.36 -8.96 -8.13
N GLN A 379 -5.25 -10.09 -7.42
CA GLN A 379 -4.77 -10.12 -6.03
C GLN A 379 -3.36 -9.48 -5.89
N TYR A 380 -2.41 -9.81 -6.76
CA TYR A 380 -1.08 -9.18 -6.74
C TYR A 380 -1.11 -7.69 -7.10
N LYS A 381 -1.97 -7.25 -8.04
CA LYS A 381 -2.12 -5.83 -8.36
C LYS A 381 -2.62 -5.04 -7.15
N GLN A 382 -3.65 -5.56 -6.48
CA GLN A 382 -4.22 -4.97 -5.27
C GLN A 382 -3.14 -4.76 -4.20
N ILE A 383 -2.37 -5.80 -3.87
CA ILE A 383 -1.28 -5.74 -2.88
C ILE A 383 -0.18 -4.75 -3.30
N GLY A 384 0.23 -4.76 -4.56
CA GLY A 384 1.31 -3.90 -5.06
C GLY A 384 0.94 -2.42 -5.12
N ASN A 385 -0.33 -2.11 -5.40
CA ASN A 385 -0.86 -0.75 -5.43
C ASN A 385 -1.14 -0.19 -4.02
N ALA A 386 -1.46 -1.05 -3.06
CA ALA A 386 -1.85 -0.63 -1.72
C ALA A 386 -0.78 0.16 -0.95
N VAL A 387 -1.27 0.99 -0.04
CA VAL A 387 -0.51 1.52 1.10
C VAL A 387 -0.41 0.43 2.17
N PRO A 388 0.78 0.16 2.75
CA PRO A 388 0.90 -0.82 3.83
C PRO A 388 0.03 -0.46 5.04
N PRO A 389 -0.80 -1.38 5.58
CA PRO A 389 -1.68 -1.09 6.72
C PRO A 389 -0.99 -0.57 7.98
N LEU A 390 0.21 -1.06 8.33
CA LEU A 390 0.91 -0.54 9.52
C LEU A 390 1.37 0.92 9.35
N MET A 391 1.82 1.29 8.15
CA MET A 391 2.14 2.69 7.84
C MET A 391 0.87 3.54 7.85
N SER A 392 -0.23 3.05 7.26
CA SER A 392 -1.53 3.74 7.33
C SER A 392 -1.98 3.95 8.78
N LYS A 393 -1.86 2.93 9.64
CA LYS A 393 -2.22 3.02 11.05
C LYS A 393 -1.38 4.05 11.80
N ALA A 394 -0.09 4.16 11.50
CA ALA A 394 0.77 5.20 12.11
C ALA A 394 0.28 6.61 11.74
N ILE A 395 -0.08 6.83 10.48
CA ILE A 395 -0.66 8.09 10.00
C ILE A 395 -2.03 8.34 10.68
N ALA A 396 -2.91 7.34 10.69
CA ALA A 396 -4.24 7.43 11.29
C ALA A 396 -4.18 7.74 12.80
N LYS A 397 -3.19 7.21 13.54
CA LYS A 397 -2.96 7.56 14.95
C LYS A 397 -2.64 9.04 15.13
N ALA A 398 -1.76 9.60 14.30
CA ALA A 398 -1.41 11.02 14.34
C ALA A 398 -2.64 11.89 14.04
N VAL A 399 -3.40 11.52 13.00
CA VAL A 399 -4.64 12.21 12.62
C VAL A 399 -5.69 12.14 13.73
N LYS A 400 -5.89 10.98 14.36
CA LYS A 400 -6.82 10.81 15.48
C LYS A 400 -6.47 11.70 16.68
N LYS A 401 -5.17 11.83 17.01
CA LYS A 401 -4.69 12.74 18.07
C LYS A 401 -5.07 14.19 17.76
N VAL A 402 -4.80 14.65 16.52
CA VAL A 402 -5.11 16.03 16.11
C VAL A 402 -6.61 16.30 16.05
N LEU A 403 -7.40 15.38 15.51
CA LEU A 403 -8.86 15.49 15.54
C LEU A 403 -9.40 15.52 16.97
N GLY A 404 -8.80 14.78 17.90
CA GLY A 404 -9.12 14.88 19.33
C GLY A 404 -8.94 16.30 19.87
N MET A 405 -7.82 16.96 19.55
CA MET A 405 -7.52 18.33 19.99
C MET A 405 -8.45 19.38 19.38
N ILE A 406 -9.00 19.16 18.18
CA ILE A 406 -9.91 20.10 17.51
C ILE A 406 -11.30 20.11 18.15
N ASN A 407 -11.72 18.98 18.72
CA ASN A 407 -13.06 18.80 19.27
C ASN A 407 -13.13 19.00 20.79
N GLU A 408 -12.01 19.36 21.42
CA GLU A 408 -11.92 19.92 22.78
C GLU A 408 -12.14 21.43 22.72
#